data_AF-A0AAW4FQI8-F1
#
_entry.id   AF-A0AAW4FQI8-F1
#
_cell.length_a   1.000
_cell.length_b   1.000
_cell.length_c   1.000
_cell.angle_alpha   90.00
_cell.angle_beta   90.00
_cell.angle_gamma   90.00
#
_symmetry.space_group_name_H-M   'P 1'
#
loop_
_entity.id
_entity.type
_entity.pdbx_description
1 polymer ?
#
loop_
_entity_poly.entity_id
_entity_poly.type
_entity_poly.pdbx_seq_one_letter_code
_entity_poly.pdbx_strand_id
1 'polypeptide(L)'
;MLYLDDAEHADIKVNGERSAVRRYVRGSICLVDLRQGASIALHSDLSALAFVLPKTLIAEVAALSPTVKPQRLVCRRGEVDSILCSLGLALLALFERMDSSPPELLQHVAVAVCAHLLHHHSAEMEGDDGGNPFDGSNDPTAFHIRQEATRAPHQLQMRRRVVQAKQLLRASSLPLGSIAFLCGFSSLSHFTTVFLGETGTTPQAWRSAPLH
;
A
#
# COMPACT_ATOMS: atom_id res chain seq x y z
N MET A 1 4.74 -3.40 0.94
CA MET A 1 3.87 -2.21 1.05
C MET A 1 4.68 -0.98 0.69
N LEU A 2 4.13 -0.07 -0.11
CA LEU A 2 4.69 1.24 -0.44
C LEU A 2 3.80 2.32 0.18
N TYR A 3 4.37 3.22 0.97
CA TYR A 3 3.63 4.31 1.60
C TYR A 3 3.48 5.49 0.63
N LEU A 4 2.24 5.90 0.38
CA LEU A 4 1.89 6.97 -0.57
C LEU A 4 1.80 8.34 0.12
N ASP A 5 1.54 8.32 1.42
CA ASP A 5 1.61 9.46 2.34
C ASP A 5 2.32 9.00 3.62
N ASP A 6 2.69 9.94 4.49
CA ASP A 6 3.27 9.63 5.79
C ASP A 6 2.30 8.82 6.65
N ALA A 7 2.82 7.80 7.33
CA ALA A 7 2.03 6.95 8.21
C ALA A 7 2.76 6.65 9.52
N GLU A 8 2.02 6.53 10.61
CA GLU A 8 2.51 6.12 11.92
C GLU A 8 1.80 4.84 12.35
N HIS A 9 2.58 3.79 12.60
CA HIS A 9 2.03 2.52 13.07
C HIS A 9 3.07 1.72 13.85
N ALA A 10 2.58 0.77 14.64
CA ALA A 10 3.37 -0.21 15.36
C ALA A 10 3.07 -1.60 14.82
N ASP A 11 4.09 -2.44 14.66
CA ASP A 11 3.87 -3.86 14.39
C ASP A 11 3.23 -4.53 15.62
N ILE A 12 2.26 -5.39 15.37
CA ILE A 12 1.68 -6.31 16.35
C ILE A 12 2.36 -7.65 16.16
N LYS A 13 3.12 -8.06 17.18
CA LYS A 13 3.78 -9.37 17.20
C LYS A 13 2.72 -10.48 17.34
N VAL A 14 3.15 -11.71 17.08
CA VAL A 14 2.31 -12.91 17.15
C VAL A 14 1.73 -13.13 18.56
N ASN A 15 2.44 -12.70 19.62
CA ASN A 15 1.95 -12.72 21.00
C ASN A 15 0.95 -11.59 21.34
N GLY A 16 0.59 -10.74 20.37
CA GLY A 16 -0.27 -9.56 20.55
C GLY A 16 0.45 -8.32 21.10
N GLU A 17 1.74 -8.43 21.46
CA GLU A 17 2.54 -7.32 21.94
C GLU A 17 2.79 -6.31 20.80
N ARG A 18 2.69 -5.02 21.13
CA ARG A 18 2.95 -3.94 20.17
C ARG A 18 4.39 -3.50 20.28
N SER A 19 5.05 -3.38 19.13
CA SER A 19 6.33 -2.67 19.04
C SER A 19 6.15 -1.17 19.30
N ALA A 20 7.27 -0.44 19.40
CA ALA A 20 7.23 1.01 19.43
C ALA A 20 6.62 1.57 18.14
N VAL A 21 5.81 2.63 18.27
CA VAL A 21 5.27 3.35 17.12
C VAL A 21 6.41 3.90 16.29
N ARG A 22 6.36 3.63 14.98
CA ARG A 22 7.33 4.10 14.01
C ARG A 22 6.65 4.96 12.96
N ARG A 23 7.35 6.00 12.52
CA ARG A 23 6.94 6.85 11.41
C ARG A 23 7.54 6.32 10.11
N TYR A 24 6.70 6.20 9.10
CA TYR A 24 7.02 5.77 7.75
C TYR A 24 6.73 6.93 6.82
N VAL A 25 7.77 7.44 6.17
CA VAL A 25 7.64 8.59 5.28
C VAL A 25 7.09 8.15 3.92
N ARG A 26 6.41 9.07 3.23
CA ARG A 26 6.01 8.89 1.83
C ARG A 26 7.19 8.39 0.98
N GLY A 27 6.92 7.39 0.14
CA GLY A 27 7.90 6.76 -0.75
C GLY A 27 8.76 5.69 -0.08
N SER A 28 8.63 5.51 1.24
CA SER A 28 9.21 4.37 1.94
C SER A 28 8.47 3.07 1.65
N ILE A 29 9.16 1.95 1.86
CA ILE A 29 8.62 0.61 1.72
C ILE A 29 8.66 -0.16 3.05
N CYS A 30 7.75 -1.12 3.16
CA CYS A 30 7.77 -2.16 4.17
C CYS A 30 7.64 -3.51 3.47
N LEU A 31 8.74 -4.27 3.48
CA LEU A 31 8.85 -5.63 2.94
C LEU A 31 8.85 -6.63 4.09
N VAL A 32 7.90 -7.56 4.06
CA VAL A 32 7.67 -8.55 5.13
C VAL A 32 7.40 -9.93 4.52
N ASP A 33 7.91 -11.00 5.16
CA ASP A 33 7.52 -12.37 4.83
C ASP A 33 6.15 -12.68 5.47
N LEU A 34 5.14 -12.92 4.65
CA LEU A 34 3.78 -13.21 5.10
C LEU A 34 3.55 -14.66 5.52
N ARG A 35 4.60 -15.49 5.63
CA ARG A 35 4.49 -16.89 6.09
C ARG A 35 3.72 -17.04 7.41
N GLN A 36 3.82 -16.04 8.27
CA GLN A 36 3.16 -15.98 9.57
C GLN A 36 2.12 -14.86 9.66
N GLY A 37 1.78 -14.24 8.52
CA GLY A 37 1.00 -13.02 8.45
C GLY A 37 1.81 -11.77 8.84
N ALA A 38 1.12 -10.63 8.84
CA ALA A 38 1.62 -9.36 9.31
C ALA A 38 0.44 -8.56 9.87
N SER A 39 0.63 -7.85 10.98
CA SER A 39 -0.40 -7.04 11.61
C SER A 39 0.21 -5.76 12.16
N ILE A 40 -0.54 -4.67 12.04
CA ILE A 40 -0.10 -3.35 12.48
C ILE A 40 -1.24 -2.67 13.26
N ALA A 41 -0.87 -1.89 14.26
CA ALA A 41 -1.75 -0.94 14.93
C ALA A 41 -1.53 0.44 14.30
N LEU A 42 -2.56 1.00 13.66
CA LEU A 42 -2.50 2.31 13.03
C LEU A 42 -2.65 3.42 14.08
N HIS A 43 -1.76 4.41 14.02
CA HIS A 43 -1.80 5.65 14.81
C HIS A 43 -2.05 6.89 13.93
N SER A 44 -2.09 6.72 12.61
CA SER A 44 -2.50 7.71 11.62
C SER A 44 -3.37 7.07 10.54
N ASP A 45 -3.86 7.88 9.60
CA ASP A 45 -4.37 7.37 8.33
C ASP A 45 -3.30 6.57 7.57
N LEU A 46 -3.73 5.53 6.86
CA LEU A 46 -2.87 4.74 5.97
C LEU A 46 -3.28 4.94 4.51
N SER A 47 -2.35 5.49 3.73
CA SER A 47 -2.42 5.61 2.28
C SER A 47 -1.23 4.84 1.70
N ALA A 48 -1.48 3.65 1.17
CA ALA A 48 -0.42 2.74 0.75
C ALA A 48 -0.83 1.86 -0.43
N LEU A 49 0.15 1.44 -1.22
CA LEU A 49 0.01 0.41 -2.24
C LEU A 49 0.59 -0.91 -1.70
N ALA A 50 -0.24 -1.95 -1.64
CA ALA A 50 0.16 -3.28 -1.19
C ALA A 50 0.40 -4.20 -2.38
N PHE A 51 1.59 -4.81 -2.42
CA PHE A 51 1.95 -5.86 -3.36
C PHE A 51 2.00 -7.17 -2.61
N VAL A 52 1.29 -8.19 -3.10
CA VAL A 52 1.38 -9.56 -2.60
C VAL A 52 2.05 -10.38 -3.69
N LEU A 53 3.31 -10.76 -3.44
CA LEU A 53 4.12 -11.49 -4.40
C LEU A 53 4.21 -12.95 -3.96
N PRO A 54 3.73 -13.90 -4.77
CA PRO A 54 3.89 -15.32 -4.47
C PRO A 54 5.37 -15.70 -4.39
N LYS A 55 5.73 -16.54 -3.41
CA LYS A 55 7.10 -17.07 -3.30
C LYS A 55 7.53 -17.85 -4.54
N THR A 56 6.58 -18.49 -5.21
CA THR A 56 6.80 -19.18 -6.49
C THR A 56 7.27 -18.21 -7.57
N LEU A 57 6.62 -17.06 -7.72
CA LEU A 57 7.02 -16.02 -8.67
C LEU A 57 8.43 -15.49 -8.37
N ILE A 58 8.74 -15.24 -7.09
CA ILE A 58 10.09 -14.79 -6.69
C ILE A 58 11.13 -15.85 -7.06
N ALA A 59 10.85 -17.13 -6.81
CA ALA A 59 11.76 -18.23 -7.13
C ALA A 59 11.94 -18.40 -8.65
N GLU A 60 10.87 -18.28 -9.44
CA GLU A 60 10.92 -18.33 -10.90
C GLU A 60 11.78 -17.18 -11.46
N VAL A 61 11.57 -15.95 -10.99
CA VAL A 61 12.36 -14.79 -11.40
C VAL A 61 13.83 -14.93 -10.99
N ALA A 62 14.11 -15.48 -9.80
CA ALA A 62 15.47 -15.76 -9.36
C ALA A 62 16.15 -16.81 -10.28
N ALA A 63 15.44 -17.86 -10.67
CA ALA A 63 15.98 -18.91 -11.55
C ALA A 63 16.32 -18.41 -12.97
N LEU A 64 15.65 -17.35 -13.44
CA LEU A 64 15.95 -16.71 -14.72
C LEU A 64 17.23 -15.85 -14.68
N SER A 65 17.79 -15.58 -13.50
CA SER A 65 19.00 -14.78 -13.33
C SER A 65 20.19 -15.66 -12.94
N PRO A 66 21.05 -16.07 -13.89
CA PRO A 66 22.17 -16.99 -13.62
C PRO A 66 23.25 -16.39 -12.69
N THR A 67 23.21 -15.09 -12.42
CA THR A 67 24.13 -14.39 -11.53
C THR A 67 23.64 -14.31 -10.08
N VAL A 68 22.39 -14.67 -9.83
CA VAL A 68 21.76 -14.56 -8.50
C VAL A 68 21.83 -15.93 -7.82
N LYS A 69 22.75 -16.07 -6.85
CA LYS A 69 22.73 -17.18 -5.87
C LYS A 69 21.35 -17.21 -5.18
N PRO A 70 20.92 -18.33 -4.54
CA PRO A 70 19.66 -18.36 -3.80
C PRO A 70 19.68 -17.31 -2.68
N GLN A 71 19.17 -16.13 -3.02
CA GLN A 71 19.20 -14.94 -2.19
C GLN A 71 17.88 -14.88 -1.43
N ARG A 72 17.97 -14.79 -0.10
CA ARG A 72 16.78 -14.56 0.72
C ARG A 72 16.48 -13.07 0.71
N LEU A 73 15.26 -12.71 0.34
CA LEU A 73 14.79 -11.33 0.51
C LEU A 73 14.85 -10.97 1.99
N VAL A 74 15.52 -9.88 2.31
CA VAL A 74 15.63 -9.35 3.66
C VAL A 74 14.42 -8.48 3.94
N CYS A 75 13.75 -8.71 5.06
CA CYS A 75 12.65 -7.85 5.50
C CYS A 75 13.22 -6.46 5.82
N ARG A 76 12.71 -5.42 5.16
CA ARG A 76 13.14 -4.02 5.32
C ARG A 76 11.92 -3.16 5.64
N ARG A 77 12.06 -2.20 6.55
CA ARG A 77 10.95 -1.37 7.06
C ARG A 77 11.36 0.09 7.10
N GLY A 78 10.61 0.95 6.40
CA GLY A 78 10.80 2.40 6.43
C GLY A 78 11.91 2.93 5.52
N GLU A 79 12.50 2.09 4.68
CA GLU A 79 13.51 2.51 3.71
C GLU A 79 12.86 3.10 2.45
N VAL A 80 13.42 4.20 1.92
CA VAL A 80 12.94 4.80 0.68
C VAL A 80 13.42 4.00 -0.52
N ASP A 81 12.50 3.63 -1.40
CA ASP A 81 12.79 2.91 -2.64
C ASP A 81 12.22 3.71 -3.83
N SER A 82 13.09 4.42 -4.54
CA SER A 82 12.69 5.32 -5.62
C SER A 82 12.10 4.59 -6.82
N ILE A 83 12.53 3.35 -7.08
CA ILE A 83 12.05 2.53 -8.19
C ILE A 83 10.64 2.02 -7.87
N LEU A 84 10.44 1.42 -6.70
CA LEU A 84 9.11 0.97 -6.28
C LEU A 84 8.14 2.15 -6.10
N CYS A 85 8.62 3.31 -5.63
CA CYS A 85 7.82 4.53 -5.57
C CYS A 85 7.36 4.96 -6.97
N SER A 86 8.28 5.05 -7.94
CA SER A 86 7.96 5.44 -9.33
C SER A 86 6.98 4.46 -9.97
N LEU A 87 7.20 3.16 -9.78
CA LEU A 87 6.32 2.11 -10.28
C LEU A 87 4.94 2.16 -9.63
N GLY A 88 4.87 2.39 -8.32
CA GLY A 88 3.61 2.54 -7.60
C GLY A 88 2.79 3.74 -8.06
N LEU A 89 3.45 4.88 -8.32
CA LEU A 89 2.80 6.06 -8.89
C LEU A 89 2.26 5.79 -10.30
N ALA A 90 3.02 5.09 -11.15
CA ALA A 90 2.57 4.70 -12.48
C ALA A 90 1.36 3.77 -12.41
N LEU A 91 1.36 2.78 -11.51
CA LEU A 91 0.24 1.88 -11.28
C LEU A 91 -1.01 2.61 -10.76
N LEU A 92 -0.84 3.57 -9.87
CA LEU A 92 -1.96 4.38 -9.39
C LEU A 92 -2.60 5.19 -10.53
N ALA A 93 -1.78 5.84 -11.35
CA ALA A 93 -2.28 6.56 -12.53
C ALA A 93 -2.98 5.62 -13.53
N LEU A 94 -2.50 4.38 -13.63
CA LEU A 94 -3.09 3.36 -14.49
C LEU A 94 -4.44 2.87 -13.96
N PHE A 95 -4.54 2.61 -12.66
CA PHE A 95 -5.81 2.29 -11.98
C PHE A 95 -6.80 3.45 -12.03
N GLU A 96 -6.31 4.68 -12.03
CA GLU A 96 -7.16 5.86 -12.14
C GLU A 96 -7.79 6.00 -13.54
N ARG A 97 -7.11 5.50 -14.58
CA ARG A 97 -7.50 5.63 -15.99
C ARG A 97 -8.35 4.47 -16.53
N MET A 98 -8.30 3.29 -15.91
CA MET A 98 -8.92 2.09 -16.47
C MET A 98 -9.85 1.44 -15.44
N ASP A 99 -11.12 1.25 -15.83
CA ASP A 99 -12.12 0.55 -15.01
C ASP A 99 -11.74 -0.92 -14.74
N SER A 100 -10.86 -1.50 -15.58
CA SER A 100 -10.22 -2.81 -15.37
C SER A 100 -8.77 -2.78 -15.84
N SER A 101 -7.82 -3.23 -15.01
CA SER A 101 -6.42 -3.35 -15.42
C SER A 101 -6.17 -4.62 -16.23
N PRO A 102 -5.49 -4.55 -17.39
CA PRO A 102 -5.18 -5.74 -18.17
C PRO A 102 -4.27 -6.67 -17.34
N PRO A 103 -4.65 -7.96 -17.17
CA PRO A 103 -3.92 -8.90 -16.32
C PRO A 103 -2.45 -9.06 -16.71
N GLU A 104 -2.17 -9.00 -18.02
CA GLU A 104 -0.81 -9.13 -18.57
C GLU A 104 0.11 -8.03 -18.06
N LEU A 105 -0.36 -6.78 -18.02
CA LEU A 105 0.46 -5.66 -17.54
C LEU A 105 0.82 -5.84 -16.07
N LEU A 106 -0.14 -6.25 -15.25
CA LEU A 106 0.09 -6.52 -13.83
C LEU A 106 1.10 -7.65 -13.62
N GLN A 107 1.08 -8.68 -14.47
CA GLN A 107 2.07 -9.75 -14.44
C GLN A 107 3.48 -9.24 -14.75
N HIS A 108 3.65 -8.42 -15.79
CA HIS A 108 4.96 -7.84 -16.13
C HIS A 108 5.48 -6.92 -15.02
N VAL A 109 4.59 -6.12 -14.43
CA VAL A 109 4.92 -5.29 -13.27
C VAL A 109 5.35 -6.16 -12.09
N ALA A 110 4.63 -7.24 -11.78
CA ALA A 110 4.98 -8.15 -10.69
C ALA A 110 6.37 -8.77 -10.90
N VAL A 111 6.70 -9.20 -12.14
CA VAL A 111 8.03 -9.69 -12.51
C VAL A 111 9.09 -8.61 -12.28
N ALA A 112 8.85 -7.37 -12.72
CA ALA A 112 9.78 -6.26 -12.53
C ALA A 112 10.01 -5.93 -11.04
N VAL A 113 8.95 -5.95 -10.23
CA VAL A 113 9.06 -5.79 -8.76
C VAL A 113 9.91 -6.90 -8.17
N CYS A 114 9.64 -8.16 -8.52
CA CYS A 114 10.43 -9.30 -8.03
C CYS A 114 11.91 -9.18 -8.40
N ALA A 115 12.21 -8.84 -9.66
CA ALA A 115 13.58 -8.68 -10.12
C ALA A 115 14.31 -7.55 -9.36
N HIS A 116 13.67 -6.40 -9.19
CA HIS A 116 14.22 -5.28 -8.41
C HIS A 116 14.49 -5.67 -6.95
N LEU A 117 13.52 -6.33 -6.30
CA LEU A 117 13.66 -6.80 -4.93
C LEU A 117 14.82 -7.80 -4.79
N LEU A 118 14.97 -8.73 -5.73
CA LEU A 118 16.07 -9.68 -5.70
C LEU A 118 17.42 -8.99 -5.88
N HIS A 119 17.53 -7.96 -6.71
CA HIS A 119 18.81 -7.28 -6.93
C HIS A 119 19.24 -6.34 -5.81
N HIS A 120 18.29 -5.69 -5.13
CA HIS A 120 18.60 -4.62 -4.17
C HIS A 120 18.28 -4.98 -2.72
N HIS A 121 17.43 -5.98 -2.48
CA HIS A 121 16.94 -6.35 -1.15
C HIS A 121 17.28 -7.80 -0.77
N SER A 122 18.21 -8.42 -1.49
CA SER A 122 18.81 -9.71 -1.14
C SER A 122 19.98 -9.56 -0.17
N ALA A 123 20.15 -10.53 0.73
CA ALA A 123 21.43 -10.79 1.38
C ALA A 123 22.00 -12.14 0.92
N GLU A 124 23.33 -12.26 0.87
CA GLU A 124 24.01 -13.52 0.63
C GLU A 124 23.77 -14.48 1.80
N MET A 125 23.57 -15.78 1.52
CA MET A 125 23.67 -16.80 2.55
C MET A 125 25.15 -16.94 2.92
N GLU A 126 25.60 -16.29 3.98
CA GLU A 126 26.87 -16.66 4.61
C GLU A 126 26.75 -18.10 5.16
N GLY A 127 27.80 -18.89 4.91
CA GLY A 127 27.84 -20.30 5.23
C GLY A 127 27.57 -20.58 6.72
N ASP A 128 27.00 -21.75 6.96
CA ASP A 128 26.76 -22.35 8.28
C ASP A 128 28.06 -22.41 9.11
N ASP A 129 28.34 -21.33 9.85
CA ASP A 129 29.30 -21.33 10.96
C ASP A 129 28.52 -21.03 12.23
N GLY A 130 27.87 -22.07 12.79
CA GLY A 130 27.66 -22.32 14.23
C GLY A 130 27.17 -21.19 15.15
N GLY A 131 26.83 -20.03 14.60
CA GLY A 131 26.46 -18.80 15.25
C GLY A 131 24.95 -18.81 15.39
N ASN A 132 24.51 -18.74 16.64
CA ASN A 132 23.12 -18.78 17.03
C ASN A 132 22.25 -17.92 16.09
N PRO A 133 21.32 -18.48 15.29
CA PRO A 133 20.43 -17.73 14.38
C PRO A 133 19.42 -16.82 15.13
N PHE A 134 19.59 -16.69 16.44
CA PHE A 134 18.78 -15.97 17.40
C PHE A 134 19.64 -14.89 18.08
N ASP A 135 20.11 -13.92 17.31
CA ASP A 135 20.37 -12.59 17.88
C ASP A 135 19.17 -11.68 17.58
N GLY A 136 18.20 -11.72 18.51
CA GLY A 136 17.59 -10.49 18.97
C GLY A 136 16.34 -9.91 18.29
N SER A 137 15.43 -10.69 17.66
CA SER A 137 14.00 -10.27 17.57
C SER A 137 13.01 -11.39 17.13
N ASN A 138 13.18 -12.64 17.57
CA ASN A 138 12.48 -13.83 17.05
C ASN A 138 11.06 -14.10 17.59
N ASP A 139 10.09 -14.16 16.66
CA ASP A 139 9.25 -15.33 16.27
C ASP A 139 9.24 -16.58 17.21
N PRO A 140 8.08 -17.05 17.74
CA PRO A 140 7.30 -18.11 17.06
C PRO A 140 5.75 -18.09 17.21
N THR A 141 5.11 -18.57 16.14
CA THR A 141 3.91 -19.45 16.05
C THR A 141 2.47 -18.93 16.14
N ALA A 142 1.72 -19.28 15.08
CA ALA A 142 0.26 -19.22 14.86
C ALA A 142 -0.36 -17.81 14.86
N PHE A 143 -0.70 -17.29 13.68
CA PHE A 143 -1.42 -16.02 13.59
C PHE A 143 -2.50 -16.00 12.51
N HIS A 144 -3.65 -15.45 12.92
CA HIS A 144 -4.85 -15.32 12.12
C HIS A 144 -4.77 -14.09 11.22
N ILE A 145 -5.29 -14.20 9.99
CA ILE A 145 -5.59 -13.06 9.15
C ILE A 145 -6.71 -12.27 9.83
N ARG A 146 -6.39 -11.21 10.58
CA ARG A 146 -7.37 -10.17 10.88
C ARG A 146 -7.22 -9.09 9.82
N GLN A 147 -7.95 -9.30 8.72
CA GLN A 147 -8.05 -8.38 7.61
C GLN A 147 -8.80 -7.13 8.06
N GLU A 148 -8.13 -6.18 8.70
CA GLU A 148 -8.66 -4.83 8.79
C GLU A 148 -8.33 -4.09 7.50
N ALA A 149 -9.28 -4.24 6.56
CA ALA A 149 -9.47 -3.47 5.33
C ALA A 149 -8.21 -3.27 4.47
N THR A 150 -7.81 -4.32 3.74
CA THR A 150 -7.28 -4.11 2.39
C THR A 150 -8.39 -3.44 1.58
N ARG A 151 -8.47 -2.10 1.61
CA ARG A 151 -9.40 -1.36 0.76
C ARG A 151 -9.04 -1.72 -0.68
N ALA A 152 -9.96 -2.37 -1.38
CA ALA A 152 -9.76 -2.74 -2.77
C ALA A 152 -9.40 -1.46 -3.58
N PRO A 153 -8.60 -1.56 -4.66
CA PRO A 153 -8.10 -0.39 -5.39
C PRO A 153 -9.17 0.66 -5.74
N HIS A 154 -10.39 0.20 -6.05
CA HIS A 154 -11.54 1.06 -6.29
C HIS A 154 -11.91 1.95 -5.08
N GLN A 155 -11.84 1.43 -3.85
CA GLN A 155 -12.15 2.19 -2.63
C GLN A 155 -11.10 3.26 -2.34
N LEU A 156 -9.83 2.97 -2.62
CA LEU A 156 -8.77 3.98 -2.52
C LEU A 156 -8.98 5.11 -3.54
N GLN A 157 -9.35 4.74 -4.77
CA GLN A 157 -9.69 5.71 -5.81
C GLN A 157 -10.90 6.56 -5.41
N MET A 158 -11.97 5.95 -4.90
CA MET A 158 -13.16 6.68 -4.43
C MET A 158 -12.81 7.66 -3.31
N ARG A 159 -11.99 7.25 -2.34
CA ARG A 159 -11.54 8.12 -1.23
C ARG A 159 -10.76 9.33 -1.77
N ARG A 160 -9.84 9.13 -2.73
CA ARG A 160 -9.09 10.22 -3.36
C ARG A 160 -9.99 11.20 -4.10
N ARG A 161 -10.95 10.69 -4.89
CA ARG A 161 -11.96 11.52 -5.57
C ARG A 161 -12.79 12.34 -4.56
N VAL A 162 -13.12 11.76 -3.42
CA VAL A 162 -13.81 12.47 -2.31
C VAL A 162 -12.91 13.54 -1.69
N VAL A 163 -11.61 13.28 -1.47
CA VAL A 163 -10.65 14.27 -0.94
C VAL A 163 -10.53 15.47 -1.89
N GLN A 164 -10.40 15.23 -3.19
CA GLN A 164 -10.39 16.29 -4.20
C GLN A 164 -11.72 17.05 -4.22
N ALA A 165 -12.86 16.36 -4.12
CA ALA A 165 -14.16 16.98 -4.05
C ALA A 165 -14.30 17.89 -2.82
N LYS A 166 -13.80 17.48 -1.64
CA LYS A 166 -13.79 18.33 -0.43
C LYS A 166 -13.08 19.66 -0.67
N GLN A 167 -11.93 19.64 -1.36
CA GLN A 167 -11.17 20.84 -1.69
C GLN A 167 -11.97 21.74 -2.64
N LEU A 168 -12.53 21.19 -3.72
CA LEU A 168 -13.33 21.95 -4.68
C LEU A 168 -14.62 22.51 -4.08
N LEU A 169 -15.27 21.78 -3.18
CA LEU A 169 -16.48 22.23 -2.47
C LEU A 169 -16.20 23.43 -1.56
N ARG A 170 -14.98 23.53 -1.01
CA ARG A 170 -14.56 24.64 -0.13
C ARG A 170 -13.97 25.82 -0.91
N ALA A 171 -13.26 25.54 -2.00
CA ALA A 171 -12.54 26.55 -2.77
C ALA A 171 -13.35 27.17 -3.92
N SER A 172 -14.52 26.62 -4.27
CA SER A 172 -15.29 27.07 -5.42
C SER A 172 -16.80 27.07 -5.21
N SER A 173 -17.51 27.89 -5.98
CA SER A 173 -18.97 27.93 -6.09
C SER A 173 -19.52 27.04 -7.23
N LEU A 174 -18.70 26.14 -7.78
CA LEU A 174 -19.10 25.30 -8.91
C LEU A 174 -20.35 24.46 -8.60
N PRO A 175 -21.23 24.20 -9.58
CA PRO A 175 -22.36 23.28 -9.38
C PRO A 175 -21.87 21.89 -8.94
N LEU A 176 -22.63 21.20 -8.08
CA LEU A 176 -22.26 19.87 -7.56
C LEU A 176 -22.06 18.85 -8.69
N GLY A 177 -22.87 18.93 -9.75
CA GLY A 177 -22.70 18.09 -10.95
C GLY A 177 -21.37 18.31 -11.65
N SER A 178 -20.89 19.55 -11.73
CA SER A 178 -19.59 19.88 -12.30
C SER A 178 -18.44 19.38 -11.43
N ILE A 179 -18.55 19.49 -10.10
CA ILE A 179 -17.56 18.92 -9.17
C ILE A 179 -17.51 17.40 -9.26
N ALA A 180 -18.67 16.74 -9.34
CA ALA A 180 -18.75 15.30 -9.52
C ALA A 180 -18.00 14.86 -10.78
N PHE A 181 -18.24 15.55 -11.91
CA PHE A 181 -17.54 15.27 -13.16
C PHE A 181 -16.04 15.53 -13.08
N LEU A 182 -15.61 16.67 -12.51
CA LEU A 182 -14.20 17.01 -12.34
C LEU A 182 -13.44 16.04 -11.42
N CYS A 183 -14.14 15.42 -10.46
CA CYS A 183 -13.58 14.39 -9.60
C CYS A 183 -13.73 12.97 -10.20
N GLY A 184 -14.16 12.85 -11.46
CA GLY A 184 -14.23 11.59 -12.20
C GLY A 184 -15.45 10.71 -11.90
N PHE A 185 -16.51 11.22 -11.24
CA PHE A 185 -17.74 10.46 -11.03
C PHE A 185 -18.61 10.43 -12.29
N SER A 186 -19.17 9.25 -12.58
CA SER A 186 -20.07 9.04 -13.73
C SER A 186 -21.43 9.74 -13.59
N SER A 187 -21.85 10.06 -12.36
CA SER A 187 -23.09 10.80 -12.10
C SER A 187 -23.05 11.54 -10.76
N LEU A 188 -23.90 12.57 -10.63
CA LEU A 188 -24.11 13.31 -9.38
C LEU A 188 -24.68 12.42 -8.27
N SER A 189 -25.59 11.48 -8.60
CA SER A 189 -26.16 10.55 -7.63
C SER A 189 -25.09 9.63 -7.05
N HIS A 190 -24.24 9.04 -7.91
CA HIS A 190 -23.13 8.19 -7.45
C HIS A 190 -22.13 8.96 -6.59
N PHE A 191 -21.76 10.18 -7.00
CA PHE A 191 -20.93 11.07 -6.20
C PHE A 191 -21.51 11.33 -4.81
N THR A 192 -22.80 11.66 -4.73
CA THR A 192 -23.46 12.00 -3.46
C THR A 192 -23.48 10.81 -2.51
N THR A 193 -23.79 9.61 -3.01
CA THR A 193 -23.78 8.38 -2.21
C THR A 193 -22.38 8.05 -1.68
N VAL A 194 -21.35 8.11 -2.54
CA VAL A 194 -19.97 7.81 -2.14
C VAL A 194 -19.43 8.86 -1.18
N PHE A 195 -19.69 10.15 -1.43
CA PHE A 195 -19.26 11.23 -0.55
C PHE A 195 -19.93 11.14 0.83
N LEU A 196 -21.21 10.80 0.89
CA LEU A 196 -21.90 10.57 2.16
C LEU A 196 -21.32 9.37 2.90
N GLY A 197 -21.07 8.26 2.20
CA GLY A 197 -20.47 7.06 2.79
C GLY A 197 -19.07 7.29 3.37
N GLU A 198 -18.22 8.07 2.67
CA GLU A 198 -16.84 8.33 3.11
C GLU A 198 -16.70 9.49 4.12
N THR A 199 -17.65 10.43 4.16
CA THR A 199 -17.53 11.64 5.00
C THR A 199 -18.57 11.76 6.11
N GLY A 200 -19.64 10.96 6.07
CA GLY A 200 -20.78 11.07 6.96
C GLY A 200 -21.69 12.27 6.68
N THR A 201 -21.40 13.09 5.66
CA THR A 201 -22.18 14.30 5.33
C THR A 201 -22.45 14.41 3.84
N THR A 202 -23.48 15.15 3.43
CA THR A 202 -23.75 15.39 2.00
C THR A 202 -22.79 16.46 1.44
N PRO A 203 -22.45 16.43 0.15
CA PRO A 203 -21.60 17.44 -0.48
C PRO A 203 -22.09 18.89 -0.27
N GLN A 204 -23.41 19.09 -0.27
CA GLN A 204 -24.02 20.40 -0.05
C GLN A 204 -23.86 20.87 1.40
N ALA A 205 -24.08 19.98 2.37
CA ALA A 205 -23.85 20.28 3.76
C ALA A 205 -22.36 20.58 4.04
N TRP A 206 -21.45 19.82 3.42
CA TRP A 206 -20.00 20.05 3.51
C TRP A 206 -19.59 21.44 3.00
N ARG A 207 -20.21 21.91 1.91
CA ARG A 207 -19.97 23.25 1.35
C ARG A 207 -20.47 24.36 2.28
N SER A 208 -21.66 24.19 2.86
CA SER A 208 -22.29 25.20 3.71
C SER A 208 -21.77 25.21 5.15
N ALA A 209 -21.03 24.17 5.56
CA ALA A 209 -20.44 24.11 6.89
C ALA A 209 -19.41 25.23 7.10
N PRO A 210 -19.35 25.89 8.26
CA PRO A 210 -18.26 26.82 8.57
C PRO A 210 -16.90 26.11 8.51
N LEU A 211 -15.84 26.86 8.18
CA LEU A 211 -14.47 26.38 8.31
C LEU A 211 -14.13 26.35 9.81
N HIS A 212 -13.83 25.17 10.36
CA HIS A 212 -13.30 25.01 11.71
C HIS A 212 -11.78 25.09 11.70
#